data_AF-A0A9P6HEW5-F1
#
_entry.id   AF-A0A9P6HEW5-F1
#
_cell.length_a   1.000
_cell.length_b   1.000
_cell.length_c   1.000
_cell.angle_alpha   90.00
_cell.angle_beta   90.00
_cell.angle_gamma   90.00
#
_symmetry.space_group_name_H-M   'P 1'
#
loop_
_entity.id
_entity.type
_entity.pdbx_description
1 polymer ?
#
loop_
_entity_poly.entity_id
_entity_poly.type
_entity_poly.pdbx_seq_one_letter_code
_entity_poly.pdbx_strand_id
1 'polypeptide(L)'
;IEKFNPEIEECCTAGDFRLHLEGTPCNVWNKSATRVLVNSFMEVHKEYNANDEIVREMVSKKCAAVVRSTITRYKTGKKVHTVDSLKEERKTKNKAERKRALFHRRRDLTYFYPALQPQRRKLDLLGVAGMSSDEEEKVGGRRQWRILAPRWRATRVTGWLRYFDALYDRARELSGDARGSHPRHRGSARRTSENIKFVRGLPRNAYRQSWLGSLVDIENVVKPTANISWTHDEKIIEWVHFNLDACCVNPDYQVGPGPE
;
A
#
# COMPACT_ATOMS: atom_id res chain seq x y z
N ILE A 1 35.74 -24.81 5.72
CA ILE A 1 35.93 -23.37 5.44
C ILE A 1 37.14 -22.96 6.24
N GLU A 2 38.32 -23.03 5.62
CA GLU A 2 39.56 -22.50 6.18
C GLU A 2 39.38 -21.01 6.52
N LYS A 3 40.24 -20.49 7.41
CA LYS A 3 40.13 -19.19 8.08
C LYS A 3 40.06 -18.02 7.08
N PHE A 4 38.86 -17.76 6.54
CA PHE A 4 38.57 -16.60 5.72
C PHE A 4 38.79 -15.34 6.57
N ASN A 5 39.83 -14.57 6.22
CA ASN A 5 40.06 -13.25 6.80
C ASN A 5 39.56 -12.16 5.84
N PRO A 6 38.43 -11.51 6.14
CA PRO A 6 37.81 -10.52 5.27
C PRO A 6 38.57 -9.20 5.12
N GLU A 7 39.62 -9.01 5.93
CA GLU A 7 40.48 -7.82 5.92
C GLU A 7 41.67 -7.99 4.96
N ILE A 8 42.02 -9.22 4.59
CA ILE A 8 43.20 -9.53 3.80
C ILE A 8 42.82 -10.05 2.40
N GLU A 9 41.76 -10.85 2.29
CA GLU A 9 41.39 -11.50 1.03
C GLU A 9 39.89 -11.40 0.73
N GLU A 10 39.54 -11.42 -0.57
CA GLU A 10 38.16 -11.55 -1.00
C GLU A 10 37.68 -13.00 -0.85
N CYS A 11 36.45 -13.18 -0.36
CA CYS A 11 35.90 -14.52 -0.07
C CYS A 11 35.73 -15.43 -1.30
N CYS A 12 35.71 -14.86 -2.49
CA CYS A 12 35.54 -15.55 -3.76
C CYS A 12 36.05 -14.67 -4.90
N THR A 13 36.15 -15.20 -6.12
CA THR A 13 36.51 -14.45 -7.32
C THR A 13 35.31 -14.28 -8.25
N ALA A 14 35.44 -13.48 -9.31
CA ALA A 14 34.40 -13.37 -10.33
C ALA A 14 34.14 -14.71 -11.05
N GLY A 15 35.19 -15.51 -11.28
CA GLY A 15 35.10 -16.82 -11.93
C GLY A 15 34.55 -17.95 -11.05
N ASP A 16 34.70 -17.83 -9.72
CA ASP A 16 34.14 -18.78 -8.74
C ASP A 16 33.26 -18.03 -7.72
N PHE A 17 32.28 -17.28 -8.23
CA PHE A 17 31.46 -16.42 -7.41
C PHE A 17 30.51 -17.21 -6.50
N ARG A 18 30.59 -16.98 -5.18
CA ARG A 18 29.79 -17.72 -4.18
C ARG A 18 29.14 -16.80 -3.15
N LEU A 19 27.86 -17.07 -2.87
CA LEU A 19 27.10 -16.41 -1.81
C LEU A 19 26.85 -17.35 -0.64
N HIS A 20 26.93 -16.81 0.57
CA HIS A 20 26.51 -17.51 1.78
C HIS A 20 24.98 -17.34 1.94
N LEU A 21 24.23 -18.28 1.36
CA LEU A 21 22.77 -18.22 1.27
C LEU A 21 22.04 -18.45 2.60
N GLU A 22 22.64 -19.17 3.54
CA GLU A 22 22.05 -19.41 4.87
C GLU A 22 22.23 -18.22 5.82
N GLY A 23 23.31 -17.44 5.63
CA GLY A 23 23.62 -16.25 6.42
C GLY A 23 22.72 -15.03 6.15
N THR A 24 23.03 -13.92 6.81
CA THR A 24 22.38 -12.62 6.52
C THR A 24 23.03 -11.96 5.30
N PRO A 25 22.30 -11.13 4.54
CA PRO A 25 22.89 -10.42 3.40
C PRO A 25 24.05 -9.48 3.78
N CYS A 26 24.11 -9.07 5.05
CA CYS A 26 25.15 -8.18 5.57
C CYS A 26 26.24 -8.94 6.35
N ASN A 27 26.28 -10.27 6.30
CA ASN A 27 27.38 -11.01 6.92
C ASN A 27 28.70 -10.74 6.19
N VAL A 28 29.79 -11.08 6.86
CA VAL A 28 31.15 -10.78 6.38
C VAL A 28 31.42 -11.37 4.98
N TRP A 29 31.03 -12.62 4.76
CA TRP A 29 31.15 -13.29 3.46
C TRP A 29 30.40 -12.53 2.35
N ASN A 30 29.11 -12.24 2.55
CA ASN A 30 28.28 -11.61 1.52
C ASN A 30 28.67 -10.15 1.27
N LYS A 31 29.22 -9.45 2.28
CA LYS A 31 29.85 -8.14 2.08
C LYS A 31 31.05 -8.25 1.16
N SER A 32 31.92 -9.24 1.38
CA SER A 32 33.07 -9.49 0.50
C SER A 32 32.64 -9.89 -0.90
N ALA A 33 31.69 -10.81 -1.05
CA ALA A 33 31.17 -11.21 -2.36
C ALA A 33 30.50 -10.02 -3.09
N THR A 34 29.84 -9.11 -2.36
CA THR A 34 29.32 -7.88 -2.97
C THR A 34 30.44 -7.01 -3.54
N ARG A 35 31.59 -6.90 -2.87
CA ARG A 35 32.75 -6.15 -3.40
C ARG A 35 33.31 -6.79 -4.67
N VAL A 36 33.47 -8.12 -4.69
CA VAL A 36 33.88 -8.89 -5.88
C VAL A 36 32.97 -8.58 -7.06
N LEU A 37 31.64 -8.58 -6.82
CA LEU A 37 30.64 -8.28 -7.83
C LEU A 37 30.72 -6.83 -8.33
N VAL A 38 30.96 -5.87 -7.43
CA VAL A 38 31.16 -4.46 -7.81
C VAL A 38 32.41 -4.31 -8.65
N ASN A 39 33.53 -4.86 -8.21
CA ASN A 39 34.81 -4.77 -8.93
C ASN A 39 34.69 -5.40 -10.33
N SER A 40 34.13 -6.61 -10.43
CA SER A 40 33.90 -7.27 -11.72
C SER A 40 32.97 -6.48 -12.64
N PHE A 41 31.92 -5.86 -12.10
CA PHE A 41 31.03 -5.00 -12.88
C PHE A 41 31.77 -3.80 -13.47
N MET A 42 32.60 -3.11 -12.66
CA MET A 42 33.37 -1.95 -13.11
C MET A 42 34.47 -2.33 -14.13
N GLU A 43 35.04 -3.53 -14.03
CA GLU A 43 36.01 -4.04 -14.99
C GLU A 43 35.40 -4.36 -16.36
N VAL A 44 34.18 -4.92 -16.36
CA VAL A 44 33.43 -5.25 -17.57
C VAL A 44 32.87 -3.98 -18.22
N HIS A 45 32.33 -3.06 -17.43
CA HIS A 45 31.68 -1.85 -17.91
C HIS A 45 32.58 -0.61 -17.78
N LYS A 46 33.64 -0.58 -18.59
CA LYS A 46 34.67 0.48 -18.60
C LYS A 46 34.14 1.85 -19.04
N GLU A 47 32.94 1.90 -19.61
CA GLU A 47 32.24 3.15 -19.92
C GLU A 47 31.89 3.97 -18.67
N TYR A 48 31.84 3.33 -17.49
CA TYR A 48 31.67 4.00 -16.22
C TYR A 48 33.03 4.34 -15.61
N ASN A 49 33.21 5.58 -15.17
CA ASN A 49 34.44 6.00 -14.50
C ASN A 49 34.57 5.29 -13.15
N ALA A 50 35.49 4.33 -13.04
CA ALA A 50 35.73 3.57 -11.81
C ALA A 50 36.25 4.40 -10.63
N ASN A 51 36.80 5.58 -10.90
CA ASN A 51 37.28 6.53 -9.90
C ASN A 51 36.18 7.50 -9.44
N ASP A 52 34.99 7.47 -10.05
CA ASP A 52 33.85 8.25 -9.60
C ASP A 52 33.18 7.54 -8.41
N GLU A 53 33.38 8.11 -7.22
CA GLU A 53 32.86 7.58 -5.96
C GLU A 53 31.32 7.50 -5.96
N ILE A 54 30.63 8.42 -6.64
CA ILE A 54 29.15 8.42 -6.73
C ILE A 54 28.69 7.22 -7.54
N VAL A 55 29.34 6.96 -8.68
CA VAL A 55 29.03 5.81 -9.52
C VAL A 55 29.31 4.51 -8.77
N ARG A 56 30.47 4.41 -8.12
CA ARG A 56 30.85 3.24 -7.33
C ARG A 56 29.88 2.96 -6.17
N GLU A 57 29.43 4.00 -5.47
CA GLU A 57 28.43 3.86 -4.40
C GLU A 57 27.07 3.39 -4.96
N MET A 58 26.63 3.92 -6.09
CA MET A 58 25.39 3.49 -6.75
C MET A 58 25.44 2.01 -7.16
N VAL A 59 26.53 1.59 -7.81
CA VAL A 59 26.75 0.20 -8.22
C VAL A 59 26.77 -0.71 -6.99
N SER A 60 27.50 -0.32 -5.94
CA SER A 60 27.53 -1.05 -4.66
C SER A 60 26.14 -1.25 -4.05
N LYS A 61 25.32 -0.19 -4.00
CA LYS A 61 23.92 -0.27 -3.51
C LYS A 61 23.08 -1.25 -4.33
N LYS A 62 23.25 -1.26 -5.66
CA LYS A 62 22.53 -2.16 -6.58
C LYS A 62 22.99 -3.61 -6.42
N CYS A 63 24.29 -3.87 -6.42
CA CYS A 63 24.87 -5.20 -6.19
C CYS A 63 24.43 -5.76 -4.83
N ALA A 64 24.48 -4.97 -3.76
CA ALA A 64 23.97 -5.36 -2.45
C ALA A 64 22.46 -5.68 -2.47
N ALA A 65 21.67 -4.96 -3.26
CA ALA A 65 20.25 -5.26 -3.43
C ALA A 65 20.02 -6.59 -4.15
N VAL A 66 20.84 -6.92 -5.15
CA VAL A 66 20.81 -8.22 -5.84
C VAL A 66 21.14 -9.35 -4.87
N VAL A 67 22.23 -9.23 -4.09
CA VAL A 67 22.61 -10.23 -3.07
C VAL A 67 21.50 -10.44 -2.05
N ARG A 68 20.91 -9.34 -1.53
CA ARG A 68 19.73 -9.40 -0.63
C ARG A 68 18.57 -10.16 -1.25
N SER A 69 18.23 -9.84 -2.50
CA SER A 69 17.13 -10.47 -3.23
C SER A 69 17.36 -11.98 -3.41
N THR A 70 18.56 -12.38 -3.84
CA THR A 70 18.93 -13.78 -4.05
C THR A 70 18.86 -14.60 -2.77
N ILE A 71 19.43 -14.10 -1.68
CA ILE A 71 19.37 -14.76 -0.36
C ILE A 71 17.93 -14.86 0.12
N THR A 72 17.14 -13.80 -0.04
CA THR A 72 15.72 -13.81 0.34
C THR A 72 14.96 -14.87 -0.45
N ARG A 73 15.16 -14.93 -1.78
CA ARG A 73 14.53 -15.92 -2.67
C ARG A 73 14.89 -17.33 -2.28
N TYR A 74 16.17 -17.61 -2.00
CA TYR A 74 16.63 -18.92 -1.53
C TYR A 74 15.93 -19.30 -0.22
N LYS A 75 15.91 -18.40 0.77
CA LYS A 75 15.26 -18.66 2.06
C LYS A 75 13.76 -18.84 1.94
N THR A 76 13.06 -18.10 1.08
CA THR A 76 11.64 -18.34 0.80
C THR A 76 11.40 -19.64 0.04
N GLY A 77 12.26 -20.00 -0.92
CA GLY A 77 12.13 -21.25 -1.68
C GLY A 77 12.41 -22.50 -0.83
N LYS A 78 13.25 -22.38 0.20
CA LYS A 78 13.52 -23.45 1.18
C LYS A 78 12.38 -23.64 2.18
N LYS A 79 11.44 -22.69 2.29
CA LYS A 79 10.27 -22.85 3.17
C LYS A 79 9.35 -23.90 2.56
N VAL A 80 9.14 -24.99 3.29
CA VAL A 80 8.02 -25.89 3.03
C VAL A 80 6.75 -25.09 3.30
N HIS A 81 6.11 -24.64 2.24
CA HIS A 81 4.86 -23.92 2.36
C HIS A 81 3.74 -24.92 2.62
N THR A 82 3.12 -24.82 3.80
CA THR A 82 1.84 -25.48 4.03
C THR A 82 0.77 -24.87 3.12
N VAL A 83 -0.25 -25.66 2.75
CA VAL A 83 -1.39 -25.16 1.95
C VAL A 83 -2.01 -23.91 2.56
N ASP A 84 -2.08 -23.86 3.89
CA ASP A 84 -2.61 -22.70 4.62
C ASP A 84 -1.68 -21.49 4.56
N SER A 85 -0.36 -21.68 4.63
CA SER A 85 0.61 -20.59 4.44
C SER A 85 0.50 -19.95 3.06
N LEU A 86 0.31 -20.75 2.00
CA LEU A 86 0.11 -20.24 0.63
C LEU A 86 -1.21 -19.48 0.50
N LYS A 87 -2.28 -19.99 1.12
CA LYS A 87 -3.58 -19.31 1.14
C LYS A 87 -3.46 -17.94 1.83
N GLU A 88 -2.80 -17.85 2.98
CA GLU A 88 -2.61 -16.59 3.70
C GLU A 88 -1.71 -15.60 2.94
N GLU A 89 -0.65 -16.08 2.30
CA GLU A 89 0.19 -15.23 1.44
C GLU A 89 -0.61 -14.68 0.26
N ARG A 90 -1.40 -15.53 -0.42
CA ARG A 90 -2.27 -15.13 -1.52
C ARG A 90 -3.32 -14.12 -1.06
N LYS A 91 -3.96 -14.33 0.10
CA LYS A 91 -4.90 -13.37 0.69
C LYS A 91 -4.22 -12.02 0.94
N THR A 92 -3.01 -12.02 1.48
CA THR A 92 -2.23 -10.82 1.77
C THR A 92 -1.87 -10.06 0.48
N LYS A 93 -1.41 -10.78 -0.56
CA LYS A 93 -1.13 -10.22 -1.89
C LYS A 93 -2.37 -9.62 -2.54
N ASN A 94 -3.48 -10.36 -2.55
CA ASN A 94 -4.76 -9.89 -3.10
C ASN A 94 -5.30 -8.65 -2.34
N LYS A 95 -5.09 -8.58 -1.02
CA LYS A 95 -5.45 -7.41 -0.21
C LYS A 95 -4.60 -6.19 -0.56
N ALA A 96 -3.29 -6.37 -0.72
CA ALA A 96 -2.38 -5.30 -1.14
C ALA A 96 -2.75 -4.79 -2.55
N GLU A 97 -3.05 -5.70 -3.48
CA GLU A 97 -3.43 -5.33 -4.84
C GLU A 97 -4.76 -4.58 -4.91
N ARG A 98 -5.77 -5.03 -4.15
CA ARG A 98 -7.04 -4.29 -4.03
C ARG A 98 -6.85 -2.87 -3.49
N LYS A 99 -5.94 -2.67 -2.52
CA LYS A 99 -5.62 -1.33 -2.03
C LYS A 99 -4.94 -0.46 -3.09
N ARG A 100 -4.02 -1.03 -3.87
CA ARG A 100 -3.38 -0.34 -4.99
C ARG A 100 -4.40 0.07 -6.03
N ALA A 101 -5.23 -0.87 -6.49
CA ALA A 101 -6.29 -0.60 -7.44
C ALA A 101 -7.28 0.46 -6.92
N LEU A 102 -7.63 0.45 -5.63
CA LEU A 102 -8.49 1.48 -5.03
C LEU A 102 -7.81 2.86 -5.03
N PHE A 103 -6.52 2.93 -4.69
CA PHE A 103 -5.75 4.17 -4.76
C PHE A 103 -5.70 4.72 -6.19
N HIS A 104 -5.31 3.89 -7.16
CA HIS A 104 -5.19 4.30 -8.56
C HIS A 104 -6.53 4.77 -9.12
N ARG A 105 -7.62 4.02 -8.92
CA ARG A 105 -8.95 4.45 -9.36
C ARG A 105 -9.34 5.83 -8.83
N ARG A 106 -9.16 6.09 -7.54
CA ARG A 106 -9.46 7.40 -6.94
C ARG A 106 -8.56 8.51 -7.51
N ARG A 107 -7.29 8.19 -7.74
CA ARG A 107 -6.32 9.10 -8.33
C ARG A 107 -6.65 9.40 -9.80
N ASP A 108 -7.10 8.41 -10.56
CA ASP A 108 -7.47 8.53 -11.97
C ASP A 108 -8.67 9.46 -12.16
N LEU A 109 -9.65 9.43 -11.26
CA LEU A 109 -10.75 10.41 -11.25
C LEU A 109 -10.25 11.86 -11.21
N THR A 110 -9.13 12.12 -10.52
CA THR A 110 -8.56 13.48 -10.49
C THR A 110 -7.99 13.92 -11.83
N TYR A 111 -7.76 13.00 -12.79
CA TYR A 111 -7.39 13.35 -14.16
C TYR A 111 -8.62 13.59 -15.02
N PHE A 112 -9.67 12.80 -14.83
CA PHE A 112 -10.91 12.91 -15.60
C PHE A 112 -11.76 14.12 -15.21
N TYR A 113 -11.79 14.49 -13.93
CA TYR A 113 -12.62 15.60 -13.43
C TYR A 113 -11.74 16.78 -13.01
N PRO A 114 -11.75 17.90 -13.75
CA PRO A 114 -10.97 19.10 -13.40
C PRO A 114 -11.21 19.59 -11.97
N ALA A 115 -12.46 19.51 -11.49
CA ALA A 115 -12.82 19.91 -10.12
C ALA A 115 -12.13 19.08 -9.01
N LEU A 116 -11.65 17.87 -9.33
CA LEU A 116 -10.92 17.00 -8.41
C LEU A 116 -9.39 17.17 -8.49
N GLN A 117 -8.86 17.91 -9.46
CA GLN A 117 -7.41 18.10 -9.60
C GLN A 117 -6.74 18.66 -8.33
N PRO A 118 -7.31 19.66 -7.63
CA PRO A 118 -6.72 20.17 -6.39
C PRO A 118 -6.60 19.11 -5.28
N GLN A 119 -7.42 18.06 -5.33
CA GLN A 119 -7.44 16.99 -4.34
C GLN A 119 -6.34 15.95 -4.58
N ARG A 120 -5.72 15.93 -5.77
CA ARG A 120 -4.68 14.94 -6.15
C ARG A 120 -3.51 14.94 -5.19
N ARG A 121 -3.01 16.12 -4.80
CA ARG A 121 -1.88 16.22 -3.86
C ARG A 121 -2.21 15.58 -2.51
N LYS A 122 -3.46 15.71 -2.03
CA LYS A 122 -3.91 15.09 -0.78
C LYS A 122 -4.00 13.56 -0.91
N LEU A 123 -4.45 13.06 -2.07
CA LEU A 123 -4.45 11.62 -2.36
C LEU A 123 -3.03 11.07 -2.41
N ASP A 124 -2.10 11.76 -3.09
CA ASP A 124 -0.70 11.34 -3.22
C ASP A 124 0.02 11.31 -1.86
N LEU A 125 -0.25 12.29 -0.98
CA LEU A 125 0.22 12.27 0.42
C LEU A 125 -0.28 11.04 1.18
N LEU A 126 -1.55 10.67 0.98
CA LEU A 126 -2.17 9.54 1.66
C LEU A 126 -1.65 8.18 1.14
N GLY A 127 -1.43 8.09 -0.18
CA GLY A 127 -0.93 6.91 -0.87
C GLY A 127 -1.76 5.64 -0.68
N VAL A 128 -1.20 4.51 -1.15
CA VAL A 128 -1.82 3.18 -1.03
C VAL A 128 -2.02 2.77 0.44
N ALA A 129 -1.10 3.16 1.32
CA ALA A 129 -1.13 2.81 2.74
C ALA A 129 -2.32 3.43 3.47
N GLY A 130 -2.77 4.61 3.05
CA GLY A 130 -3.96 5.26 3.61
C GLY A 130 -5.28 4.78 3.01
N MET A 131 -5.30 3.78 2.13
CA MET A 131 -6.53 3.15 1.64
C MET A 131 -7.11 2.14 2.66
N SER A 132 -8.44 2.06 2.70
CA SER A 132 -9.17 1.06 3.50
C SER A 132 -8.95 -0.35 2.94
N SER A 133 -9.08 -1.35 3.80
CA SER A 133 -9.16 -2.75 3.37
C SER A 133 -10.61 -3.21 3.43
N ASP A 134 -11.00 -4.11 2.54
CA ASP A 134 -12.21 -4.90 2.74
C ASP A 134 -11.82 -6.18 3.49
N GLU A 135 -12.53 -6.49 4.57
CA GLU A 135 -12.47 -7.80 5.22
C GLU A 135 -13.77 -8.55 5.01
N GLU A 136 -13.66 -9.87 4.97
CA GLU A 136 -14.80 -10.78 4.93
C GLU A 136 -15.24 -11.06 6.37
N GLU A 137 -16.45 -10.63 6.73
CA GLU A 137 -17.08 -10.94 8.01
C GLU A 137 -18.20 -11.96 7.78
N LYS A 138 -18.21 -13.05 8.54
CA LYS A 138 -19.34 -13.99 8.55
C LYS A 138 -20.37 -13.50 9.56
N VAL A 139 -21.48 -12.96 9.08
CA VAL A 139 -22.59 -12.50 9.92
C VAL A 139 -23.79 -13.40 9.63
N GLY A 140 -24.25 -14.15 10.64
CA GLY A 140 -25.41 -15.06 10.50
C GLY A 140 -25.25 -16.11 9.40
N GLY A 141 -24.04 -16.69 9.25
CA GLY A 141 -23.74 -17.70 8.22
C GLY A 141 -23.56 -17.14 6.80
N ARG A 142 -23.87 -15.86 6.56
CA ARG A 142 -23.67 -15.19 5.26
C ARG A 142 -22.34 -14.43 5.26
N ARG A 143 -21.64 -14.47 4.11
CA ARG A 143 -20.39 -13.73 3.89
C ARG A 143 -20.72 -12.29 3.53
N GLN A 144 -20.39 -11.34 4.39
CA GLN A 144 -20.55 -9.91 4.12
C GLN A 144 -19.17 -9.25 4.02
N TRP A 145 -18.98 -8.41 3.00
CA TRP A 145 -17.75 -7.62 2.86
C TRP A 145 -17.95 -6.30 3.57
N ARG A 146 -17.02 -5.96 4.49
CA ARG A 146 -17.06 -4.70 5.21
C ARG A 146 -15.81 -3.88 5.00
N ILE A 147 -16.00 -2.57 4.85
CA ILE A 147 -14.91 -1.61 4.69
C ILE A 147 -14.33 -1.33 6.08
N LEU A 148 -13.09 -1.76 6.31
CA LEU A 148 -12.32 -1.41 7.49
C LEU A 148 -11.47 -0.17 7.22
N ALA A 149 -11.81 0.93 7.87
CA ALA A 149 -10.95 2.10 7.93
C ALA A 149 -9.69 1.81 8.77
N PRO A 150 -8.51 2.33 8.40
CA PRO A 150 -7.32 2.24 9.25
C PRO A 150 -7.58 2.88 10.62
N ARG A 151 -7.08 2.26 11.70
CA ARG A 151 -7.29 2.73 13.09
C ARG A 151 -6.83 4.17 13.30
N TRP A 152 -5.71 4.53 12.66
CA TRP A 152 -5.11 5.85 12.74
C TRP A 152 -5.85 6.93 11.96
N ARG A 153 -6.68 6.58 10.97
CA ARG A 153 -7.26 7.55 10.03
C ARG A 153 -8.48 8.23 10.63
N ALA A 154 -8.55 9.57 10.52
CA ALA A 154 -9.70 10.33 10.94
C ALA A 154 -10.96 9.99 10.13
N THR A 155 -12.13 10.12 10.75
CA THR A 155 -13.43 9.89 10.10
C THR A 155 -13.65 10.86 8.94
N ARG A 156 -13.26 12.13 9.08
CA ARG A 156 -13.33 13.13 8.00
C ARG A 156 -12.59 12.73 6.73
N VAL A 157 -11.39 12.14 6.86
CA VAL A 157 -10.62 11.64 5.70
C VAL A 157 -11.36 10.46 5.06
N THR A 158 -12.01 9.62 5.87
CA THR A 158 -12.83 8.52 5.35
C THR A 158 -14.06 9.05 4.60
N GLY A 159 -14.73 10.08 5.10
CA GLY A 159 -15.83 10.76 4.41
C GLY A 159 -15.36 11.37 3.08
N TRP A 160 -14.26 12.13 3.11
CA TRP A 160 -13.64 12.71 1.92
C TRP A 160 -13.31 11.67 0.84
N LEU A 161 -12.81 10.48 1.23
CA LEU A 161 -12.53 9.39 0.29
C LEU A 161 -13.80 8.78 -0.34
N ARG A 162 -14.93 8.79 0.37
CA ARG A 162 -16.20 8.21 -0.13
C ARG A 162 -16.79 8.98 -1.30
N TYR A 163 -16.55 10.28 -1.40
CA TYR A 163 -16.98 11.06 -2.57
C TYR A 163 -16.32 10.53 -3.86
N PHE A 164 -15.04 10.14 -3.82
CA PHE A 164 -14.41 9.50 -4.97
C PHE A 164 -15.04 8.16 -5.31
N ASP A 165 -15.42 7.37 -4.30
CA ASP A 165 -16.07 6.08 -4.52
C ASP A 165 -17.45 6.28 -5.18
N ALA A 166 -18.25 7.23 -4.69
CA ALA A 166 -19.55 7.57 -5.28
C ALA A 166 -19.44 8.07 -6.73
N LEU A 167 -18.47 8.95 -7.00
CA LEU A 167 -18.18 9.43 -8.36
C LEU A 167 -17.76 8.30 -9.30
N TYR A 168 -16.92 7.38 -8.82
CA TYR A 168 -16.49 6.22 -9.61
C TYR A 168 -17.66 5.30 -9.94
N ASP A 169 -18.46 4.94 -8.93
CA ASP A 169 -19.58 4.02 -9.10
C ASP A 169 -20.59 4.60 -10.09
N ARG A 170 -20.90 5.89 -9.99
CA ARG A 170 -21.80 6.56 -10.92
C ARG A 170 -21.22 6.72 -12.33
N ALA A 171 -19.94 7.05 -12.48
CA ALA A 171 -19.30 7.10 -13.79
C ALA A 171 -19.36 5.73 -14.49
N ARG A 172 -19.21 4.65 -13.71
CA ARG A 172 -19.34 3.28 -14.21
C ARG A 172 -20.77 2.96 -14.63
N GLU A 173 -21.78 3.31 -13.83
CA GLU A 173 -23.20 3.16 -14.19
C GLU A 173 -23.52 3.86 -15.52
N LEU A 174 -23.12 5.12 -15.66
CA LEU A 174 -23.38 5.91 -16.86
C LEU A 174 -22.67 5.36 -18.11
N SER A 175 -21.49 4.75 -17.94
CA SER A 175 -20.75 4.15 -19.05
C SER A 175 -21.37 2.84 -19.56
N GLY A 176 -22.31 2.24 -18.82
CA GLY A 176 -22.84 0.91 -19.14
C GLY A 176 -21.79 -0.21 -19.06
N ASP A 177 -20.62 0.04 -18.45
CA ASP A 177 -19.53 -0.94 -18.36
C ASP A 177 -19.85 -2.05 -17.34
N ALA A 178 -20.44 -3.13 -17.88
CA ALA A 178 -20.75 -4.36 -17.17
C ALA A 178 -19.55 -5.32 -17.04
N ARG A 179 -18.34 -4.94 -17.50
CA ARG A 179 -17.16 -5.82 -17.38
C ARG A 179 -16.75 -5.96 -15.91
N GLY A 180 -16.48 -7.21 -15.52
CA GLY A 180 -16.18 -7.57 -14.14
C GLY A 180 -17.39 -7.54 -13.21
N SER A 181 -17.23 -8.03 -11.98
CA SER A 181 -18.34 -8.01 -11.02
C SER A 181 -18.71 -6.58 -10.63
N HIS A 182 -20.01 -6.31 -10.50
CA HIS A 182 -20.51 -5.09 -9.86
C HIS A 182 -19.91 -4.96 -8.45
N PRO A 183 -19.69 -3.73 -7.94
CA PRO A 183 -19.26 -3.53 -6.57
C PRO A 183 -20.26 -4.24 -5.65
N ARG A 184 -19.81 -5.29 -4.95
CA ARG A 184 -20.67 -5.95 -3.95
C ARG A 184 -21.11 -4.92 -2.93
N HIS A 185 -22.36 -4.98 -2.48
CA HIS A 185 -22.82 -4.11 -1.39
C HIS A 185 -21.91 -4.27 -0.17
N ARG A 186 -21.28 -3.17 0.26
CA ARG A 186 -20.32 -3.15 1.37
C ARG A 186 -20.87 -2.36 2.53
N GLY A 187 -21.04 -3.02 3.67
CA GLY A 187 -21.36 -2.33 4.92
C GLY A 187 -20.14 -1.59 5.46
N SER A 188 -20.37 -0.46 6.11
CA SER A 188 -19.35 0.13 7.00
C SER A 188 -19.20 -0.79 8.21
N ALA A 189 -17.98 -1.23 8.52
CA ALA A 189 -17.75 -1.96 9.76
C ALA A 189 -17.80 -1.01 10.95
N ARG A 190 -18.32 -1.49 12.09
CA ARG A 190 -18.18 -0.81 13.38
C ARG A 190 -16.73 -0.82 13.89
N ARG A 191 -15.92 -1.78 13.42
CA ARG A 191 -14.52 -1.97 13.84
C ARG A 191 -13.54 -1.31 12.87
N THR A 192 -12.37 -0.94 13.36
CA THR A 192 -11.25 -0.47 12.54
C THR A 192 -10.30 -1.60 12.17
N SER A 193 -9.49 -1.41 11.14
CA SER A 193 -8.43 -2.37 10.80
C SER A 193 -7.42 -2.52 11.93
N GLU A 194 -7.02 -3.75 12.22
CA GLU A 194 -5.96 -4.11 13.17
C GLU A 194 -4.55 -3.79 12.66
N ASN A 195 -4.43 -3.35 11.39
CA ASN A 195 -3.15 -3.00 10.82
C ASN A 195 -2.55 -1.77 11.54
N ILE A 196 -1.42 -2.00 12.20
CA ILE A 196 -0.66 -0.99 12.94
C ILE A 196 0.10 -0.01 12.03
N LYS A 197 0.27 -0.33 10.74
CA LYS A 197 0.99 0.54 9.80
C LYS A 197 0.20 1.82 9.54
N PHE A 198 0.90 2.94 9.60
CA PHE A 198 0.35 4.27 9.36
C PHE A 198 1.24 5.07 8.42
N VAL A 199 0.69 6.14 7.85
CA VAL A 199 1.40 7.06 6.98
C VAL A 199 1.98 8.18 7.83
N ARG A 200 3.29 8.43 7.73
CA ARG A 200 3.98 9.52 8.43
C ARG A 200 3.89 10.81 7.63
N GLY A 201 4.01 11.97 8.28
CA GLY A 201 4.07 13.26 7.59
C GLY A 201 2.73 13.84 7.13
N LEU A 202 1.59 13.21 7.48
CA LEU A 202 0.29 13.77 7.11
C LEU A 202 -0.07 14.97 7.99
N PRO A 203 -1.00 15.82 7.53
CA PRO A 203 -1.61 16.86 8.36
C PRO A 203 -2.15 16.28 9.66
N ARG A 204 -1.99 17.00 10.78
CA ARG A 204 -2.40 16.52 12.11
C ARG A 204 -3.86 16.06 12.14
N ASN A 205 -4.75 16.81 11.48
CA ASN A 205 -6.17 16.47 11.35
C ASN A 205 -6.52 15.31 10.40
N ALA A 206 -5.53 14.69 9.74
CA ALA A 206 -5.71 13.45 8.99
C ALA A 206 -5.76 12.22 9.92
N TYR A 207 -5.19 12.35 11.12
CA TYR A 207 -5.15 11.31 12.11
C TYR A 207 -6.33 11.39 13.08
N ARG A 208 -6.77 10.24 13.57
CA ARG A 208 -7.77 10.14 14.62
C ARG A 208 -7.16 10.61 15.94
N GLN A 209 -7.80 11.57 16.60
CA GLN A 209 -7.23 12.19 17.80
C GLN A 209 -7.00 11.20 18.94
N SER A 210 -7.92 10.25 19.16
CA SER A 210 -7.75 9.20 20.18
C SER A 210 -6.60 8.25 19.86
N TRP A 211 -6.27 8.05 18.58
CA TRP A 211 -5.11 7.26 18.19
C TRP A 211 -3.81 8.05 18.38
N LEU A 212 -3.77 9.34 18.00
CA LEU A 212 -2.62 10.20 18.25
C LEU A 212 -2.30 10.29 19.75
N GLY A 213 -3.31 10.50 20.59
CA GLY A 213 -3.15 10.59 22.04
C GLY A 213 -2.67 9.30 22.71
N SER A 214 -2.74 8.16 22.00
CA SER A 214 -2.22 6.88 22.49
C SER A 214 -0.72 6.67 22.20
N LEU A 215 -0.09 7.55 21.41
CA LEU A 215 1.30 7.45 21.03
C LEU A 215 2.20 8.28 21.95
N VAL A 216 3.35 7.72 22.29
CA VAL A 216 4.46 8.45 22.90
C VAL A 216 5.23 9.15 21.78
N ASP A 217 5.64 10.39 22.01
CA ASP A 217 6.49 11.17 21.10
C ASP A 217 5.94 11.30 19.66
N ILE A 218 4.76 11.93 19.57
CA ILE A 218 4.03 12.13 18.31
C ILE A 218 4.89 12.87 17.28
N GLU A 219 5.66 13.87 17.71
CA GLU A 219 6.43 14.73 16.81
C GLU A 219 7.56 13.98 16.12
N ASN A 220 8.22 13.02 16.78
CA ASN A 220 9.26 12.21 16.13
C ASN A 220 8.72 10.96 15.40
N VAL A 221 7.65 10.35 15.93
CA VAL A 221 7.09 9.09 15.39
C VAL A 221 6.20 9.35 14.17
N VAL A 222 5.31 10.33 14.27
CA VAL A 222 4.30 10.65 13.25
C VAL A 222 4.76 11.78 12.34
N LYS A 223 5.47 12.77 12.90
CA LYS A 223 5.91 14.01 12.22
C LYS A 223 4.73 14.74 11.55
N PRO A 224 3.65 15.04 12.29
CA PRO A 224 2.47 15.62 11.69
C PRO A 224 2.74 17.02 11.12
N THR A 225 2.14 17.33 9.98
CA THR A 225 2.22 18.66 9.36
C THR A 225 1.01 19.53 9.73
N ALA A 226 1.02 20.79 9.31
CA ALA A 226 -0.07 21.72 9.52
C ALA A 226 -1.41 21.19 8.99
N ASN A 227 -2.51 21.56 9.66
CA ASN A 227 -3.85 21.13 9.29
C ASN A 227 -4.22 21.60 7.88
N ILE A 228 -4.94 20.75 7.14
CA ILE A 228 -5.50 21.10 5.83
C ILE A 228 -7.00 20.82 5.80
N SER A 229 -7.72 21.43 4.85
CA SER A 229 -9.12 21.07 4.65
C SER A 229 -9.26 19.70 3.98
N TRP A 230 -10.11 18.84 4.55
CA TRP A 230 -10.50 17.53 4.02
C TRP A 230 -11.92 17.56 3.46
N THR A 231 -12.21 18.55 2.62
CA THR A 231 -13.49 18.72 1.93
C THR A 231 -13.28 18.81 0.43
N HIS A 232 -14.35 18.51 -0.32
CA HIS A 232 -14.43 18.74 -1.75
C HIS A 232 -15.02 20.12 -2.04
N ASP A 233 -14.97 20.53 -3.30
CA ASP A 233 -15.69 21.69 -3.81
C ASP A 233 -17.21 21.47 -3.63
N GLU A 234 -17.94 22.55 -3.38
CA GLU A 234 -19.40 22.55 -3.16
C GLU A 234 -20.14 21.86 -4.31
N LYS A 235 -19.71 22.08 -5.56
CA LYS A 235 -20.32 21.44 -6.74
C LYS A 235 -20.24 19.92 -6.70
N ILE A 236 -19.14 19.37 -6.17
CA ILE A 236 -18.96 17.92 -6.04
C ILE A 236 -19.82 17.38 -4.91
N ILE A 237 -19.92 18.15 -3.83
CA ILE A 237 -20.73 17.81 -2.66
C ILE A 237 -22.19 17.74 -3.08
N GLU A 238 -22.73 18.81 -3.67
CA GLU A 238 -24.10 18.88 -4.19
C GLU A 238 -24.38 17.75 -5.17
N TRP A 239 -23.50 17.51 -6.13
CA TRP A 239 -23.69 16.44 -7.10
C TRP A 239 -23.77 15.07 -6.42
N VAL A 240 -22.89 14.76 -5.46
CA VAL A 240 -22.93 13.48 -4.75
C VAL A 240 -24.19 13.38 -3.88
N HIS A 241 -24.60 14.44 -3.19
CA HIS A 241 -25.83 14.43 -2.39
C HIS A 241 -27.08 14.25 -3.25
N PHE A 242 -27.24 15.05 -4.30
CA PHE A 242 -28.37 14.95 -5.22
C PHE A 242 -28.51 13.56 -5.85
N ASN A 243 -27.38 12.93 -6.23
CA ASN A 243 -27.40 11.62 -6.87
C ASN A 243 -27.44 10.44 -5.88
N LEU A 244 -27.04 10.62 -4.62
CA LEU A 244 -27.21 9.59 -3.57
C LEU A 244 -28.64 9.58 -3.02
N ASP A 245 -29.27 10.75 -2.86
CA ASP A 245 -30.65 10.85 -2.38
C ASP A 245 -31.66 10.29 -3.40
N ALA A 246 -31.36 10.41 -4.70
CA ALA A 246 -32.13 9.76 -5.78
C ALA A 246 -32.11 8.22 -5.70
N CYS A 247 -31.11 7.60 -5.06
CA CYS A 247 -31.06 6.16 -4.83
C CYS A 247 -31.79 5.71 -3.55
N CYS A 248 -32.17 6.66 -2.67
CA CYS A 248 -32.91 6.36 -1.43
C CYS A 248 -34.43 6.51 -1.57
N VAL A 249 -34.93 7.01 -2.71
CA VAL A 249 -36.35 7.04 -3.02
C VAL A 249 -36.66 5.92 -4.01
N ASN A 250 -36.87 4.72 -3.47
CA ASN A 250 -37.64 3.70 -4.18
C ASN A 250 -39.11 3.93 -3.76
N PRO A 251 -40.01 4.42 -4.65
CA PRO A 251 -41.41 4.70 -4.28
C PRO A 251 -42.22 3.44 -3.98
N ASP A 252 -41.69 2.26 -4.28
CA ASP A 252 -42.44 0.98 -4.26
C ASP A 252 -42.45 0.26 -2.91
N TYR A 253 -42.06 0.93 -1.82
CA TYR A 253 -42.26 0.40 -0.46
C TYR A 253 -43.37 1.17 0.26
N GLN A 254 -44.58 1.16 -0.30
CA GLN A 254 -45.78 1.37 0.50
C GLN A 254 -45.97 0.14 1.40
N VAL A 255 -45.68 0.32 2.68
CA VAL A 255 -46.14 -0.59 3.73
C VAL A 255 -47.66 -0.47 3.74
N GLY A 256 -48.34 -1.44 3.13
CA GLY A 256 -49.79 -1.56 3.21
C GLY A 256 -50.25 -1.68 4.67
N PRO A 257 -51.45 -1.17 5.01
CA PRO A 257 -51.98 -1.34 6.36
C PRO A 257 -52.17 -2.84 6.62
N GLY A 258 -51.61 -3.32 7.73
CA GLY A 258 -51.77 -4.70 8.17
C GLY A 258 -53.24 -5.01 8.46
N PRO A 259 -53.68 -6.27 8.26
CA PRO A 259 -55.07 -6.65 8.48
C PRO A 259 -55.42 -6.60 9.98
N GLU A 260 -56.67 -6.19 10.23
CA GLU A 260 -57.35 -6.14 11.53
C GLU A 260 -57.46 -7.51 12.21
#